data_AF-A0A2S8FV93-F1
#
_entry.id   AF-A0A2S8FV93-F1
#
_cell.length_a   1.000
_cell.length_b   1.000
_cell.length_c   1.000
_cell.angle_alpha   90.00
_cell.angle_beta   90.00
_cell.angle_gamma   90.00
#
_symmetry.space_group_name_H-M   'P 1'
#
loop_
_entity.id
_entity.type
_entity.pdbx_description
1 polymer ?
#
loop_
_entity_poly.entity_id
_entity_poly.type
_entity_poly.pdbx_seq_one_letter_code
_entity_poly.pdbx_strand_id
1 'polypeptide(L)'
;MPQPIQKTTSRRWLTFRISTLLLAVGLVSIALGYPHLRHYVQFQRFKSFVGRDLSQLSDEETKLLRNIVKELLQTEDSPFTGTKPLLCIWKSECKTKERFLLLQTSGIYAIPGDNPVYLTTFNSSGQVIKNESFPTGYRNNLVDANIEHESPFGPTPILRIRTGPGIHGTPAREQYYAVVENEIVLLRLEDNNGSRIKNRQYSLGPEPTQRTETQWLSGLRDPNPIEVLRSLNWLADADSPVDSAETVAIVKQLSTHPNAWIAEAAQYVLSPHPDHRSDLFQLLRDDTSHAD
;
A
#
# COMPACT_ATOMS: atom_id res chain seq x y z
N MET A 1 0.46 88.26 -17.49
CA MET A 1 0.46 86.96 -18.19
C MET A 1 0.34 85.86 -17.14
N PRO A 2 -0.73 85.06 -17.13
CA PRO A 2 -0.88 83.99 -16.14
C PRO A 2 0.18 82.91 -16.37
N GLN A 3 0.93 82.55 -15.33
CA GLN A 3 1.90 81.49 -15.42
C GLN A 3 1.20 80.13 -15.60
N PRO A 4 1.72 79.24 -16.47
CA PRO A 4 1.12 77.94 -16.69
C PRO A 4 1.21 77.12 -15.40
N ILE A 5 0.05 76.74 -14.86
CA ILE A 5 -0.06 75.83 -13.72
C ILE A 5 0.56 74.49 -14.14
N GLN A 6 1.80 74.23 -13.71
CA GLN A 6 2.47 72.96 -13.96
C GLN A 6 1.73 71.84 -13.22
N LYS A 7 1.11 70.94 -13.98
CA LYS A 7 0.39 69.74 -13.49
C LYS A 7 1.37 68.74 -12.86
N THR A 8 1.76 68.95 -11.60
CA THR A 8 2.59 68.02 -10.82
C THR A 8 1.83 66.79 -10.30
N THR A 9 0.50 66.75 -10.46
CA THR A 9 -0.37 65.67 -9.97
C THR A 9 -0.16 64.32 -10.65
N SER A 10 0.35 64.28 -11.88
CA SER A 10 0.49 63.04 -12.66
C SER A 10 1.50 62.04 -12.07
N ARG A 11 2.66 62.52 -11.57
CA ARG A 11 3.74 61.64 -11.06
C ARG A 11 3.39 60.94 -9.74
N ARG A 12 2.69 61.63 -8.83
CA ARG A 12 2.26 61.06 -7.54
C ARG A 12 1.22 59.95 -7.72
N TRP A 13 0.36 60.10 -8.72
CA TRP A 13 -0.67 59.11 -9.00
C TRP A 13 -0.11 57.87 -9.70
N LEU A 14 0.85 58.03 -10.61
CA LEU A 14 1.54 56.90 -11.24
C LEU A 14 2.32 56.06 -10.21
N THR A 15 3.06 56.70 -9.31
CA THR A 15 3.79 56.02 -8.24
C THR A 15 2.87 55.25 -7.30
N PHE A 16 1.73 55.85 -6.90
CA PHE A 16 0.71 55.15 -6.12
C PHE A 16 0.18 53.90 -6.85
N ARG A 17 -0.15 54.00 -8.14
CA ARG A 17 -0.63 52.85 -8.93
C ARG A 17 0.39 51.71 -9.02
N ILE A 18 1.66 52.05 -9.23
CA ILE A 18 2.74 51.06 -9.32
C ILE A 18 2.91 50.36 -7.96
N SER A 19 2.96 51.10 -6.85
CA SER A 19 3.09 50.52 -5.51
C SER A 19 1.92 49.59 -5.18
N THR A 20 0.68 49.99 -5.49
CA THR A 20 -0.52 49.16 -5.28
C THR A 20 -0.47 47.89 -6.13
N LEU A 21 -0.02 48.00 -7.40
CA LEU A 21 0.14 46.84 -8.27
C LEU A 21 1.19 45.86 -7.72
N LEU A 22 2.36 46.35 -7.29
CA LEU A 22 3.41 45.51 -6.73
C LEU A 22 2.97 44.81 -5.44
N LEU A 23 2.22 45.51 -4.57
CA LEU A 23 1.65 44.92 -3.36
C LEU A 23 0.62 43.84 -3.70
N ALA A 24 -0.26 44.09 -4.67
CA ALA A 24 -1.23 43.09 -5.13
C ALA A 24 -0.52 41.85 -5.70
N VAL A 25 0.50 42.03 -6.54
CA VAL A 25 1.30 40.92 -7.08
C VAL A 25 1.99 40.15 -5.95
N GLY A 26 2.60 40.84 -4.98
CA GLY A 26 3.23 40.19 -3.83
C GLY A 26 2.26 39.34 -3.01
N LEU A 27 1.07 39.87 -2.72
CA LEU A 27 0.02 39.11 -2.01
C LEU A 27 -0.45 37.89 -2.80
N VAL A 28 -0.63 38.03 -4.12
CA VAL A 28 -0.99 36.90 -4.99
C VAL A 28 0.11 35.86 -5.02
N SER A 29 1.38 36.25 -5.14
CA SER A 29 2.51 35.31 -5.10
C SER A 29 2.58 34.54 -3.77
N ILE A 30 2.35 35.20 -2.63
CA ILE A 30 2.28 34.54 -1.32
C ILE A 30 1.09 33.59 -1.27
N ALA A 31 -0.09 34.02 -1.72
CA ALA A 31 -1.28 33.19 -1.72
C ALA A 31 -1.12 31.93 -2.60
N LEU A 32 -0.42 32.05 -3.73
CA LEU A 32 -0.12 30.93 -4.63
C LEU A 32 1.02 30.04 -4.10
N GLY A 33 2.04 30.61 -3.48
CA GLY A 33 3.21 29.88 -2.98
C GLY A 33 2.98 29.18 -1.63
N TYR A 34 2.14 29.76 -0.77
CA TYR A 34 1.93 29.29 0.59
C TYR A 34 1.43 27.83 0.67
N PRO A 35 0.46 27.36 -0.14
CA PRO A 35 0.03 25.97 -0.13
C PRO A 35 1.17 24.99 -0.45
N HIS A 36 2.04 25.32 -1.41
CA HIS A 36 3.18 24.47 -1.77
C HIS A 36 4.24 24.43 -0.66
N LEU A 37 4.55 25.59 -0.06
CA LEU A 37 5.49 25.64 1.08
C LEU A 37 4.94 24.89 2.29
N ARG A 38 3.64 25.07 2.59
CA ARG A 38 2.97 24.34 3.66
C ARG A 38 3.00 22.83 3.41
N HIS A 39 2.64 22.38 2.22
CA HIS A 39 2.69 20.97 1.81
C HIS A 39 4.09 20.39 1.98
N TYR A 40 5.11 21.09 1.49
CA TYR A 40 6.51 20.69 1.65
C TYR A 40 6.91 20.56 3.12
N VAL A 41 6.58 21.55 3.97
CA VAL A 41 6.89 21.52 5.40
C VAL A 41 6.19 20.35 6.10
N GLN A 42 4.92 20.10 5.80
CA GLN A 42 4.19 18.97 6.37
C GLN A 42 4.79 17.64 5.91
N PHE A 43 5.22 17.55 4.65
CA PHE A 43 5.88 16.35 4.17
C PHE A 43 7.24 16.11 4.82
N GLN A 44 8.03 17.16 5.11
CA GLN A 44 9.25 16.99 5.89
C GLN A 44 8.97 16.48 7.31
N ARG A 45 7.90 16.97 7.95
CA ARG A 45 7.46 16.45 9.25
C ARG A 45 6.93 15.02 9.14
N PHE A 46 6.26 14.68 8.06
CA PHE A 46 5.86 13.30 7.78
C PHE A 46 7.08 12.37 7.70
N LYS A 47 8.15 12.80 7.03
CA LYS A 47 9.40 12.02 6.92
C LYS A 47 10.04 11.71 8.27
N SER A 48 9.85 12.54 9.31
CA SER A 48 10.41 12.23 10.64
C SER A 48 9.74 11.03 11.34
N PHE A 49 8.63 10.52 10.80
CA PHE A 49 7.96 9.31 11.27
C PHE A 49 8.36 8.04 10.50
N VAL A 50 9.17 8.16 9.45
CA VAL A 50 9.63 7.02 8.64
C VAL A 50 10.41 6.03 9.49
N GLY A 51 10.00 4.75 9.46
CA GLY A 51 10.67 3.66 10.17
C GLY A 51 10.46 3.65 11.68
N ARG A 52 9.68 4.57 12.24
CA ARG A 52 9.28 4.54 13.65
C ARG A 52 8.14 3.53 13.84
N ASP A 53 8.16 2.84 14.97
CA ASP A 53 6.99 2.10 15.46
C ASP A 53 5.92 3.11 15.90
N LEU A 54 4.88 3.28 15.07
CA LEU A 54 3.87 4.30 15.35
C LEU A 54 2.89 3.90 16.46
N SER A 55 2.93 2.65 16.92
CA SER A 55 2.17 2.21 18.10
C SER A 55 2.72 2.81 19.40
N GLN A 56 3.99 3.25 19.40
CA GLN A 56 4.70 3.82 20.53
C GLN A 56 4.69 5.35 20.57
N LEU A 57 3.99 6.01 19.64
CA LEU A 57 3.89 7.48 19.65
C LEU A 57 3.13 7.97 20.89
N SER A 58 3.55 9.14 21.40
CA SER A 58 2.73 9.85 22.39
C SER A 58 1.38 10.29 21.79
N ASP A 59 0.42 10.65 22.64
CA ASP A 59 -0.87 11.17 22.16
C ASP A 59 -0.71 12.48 21.36
N GLU A 60 0.24 13.34 21.75
CA GLU A 60 0.58 14.56 21.00
C GLU A 60 1.20 14.25 19.64
N GLU A 61 2.16 13.31 19.58
CA GLU A 61 2.78 12.87 18.32
C GLU A 61 1.74 12.22 17.40
N THR A 62 0.86 11.39 17.96
CA THR A 62 -0.25 10.76 17.22
C THR A 62 -1.19 11.82 16.64
N LYS A 63 -1.56 12.83 17.43
CA LYS A 63 -2.40 13.95 16.98
C LYS A 63 -1.70 14.77 15.89
N LEU A 64 -0.40 15.04 16.05
CA LEU A 64 0.42 15.74 15.07
C LEU A 64 0.47 14.96 13.75
N LEU A 65 0.78 13.66 13.80
CA LEU A 65 0.84 12.80 12.62
C LEU A 65 -0.51 12.76 11.89
N ARG A 66 -1.62 12.62 12.63
CA ARG A 66 -2.96 12.64 12.04
C ARG A 66 -3.24 13.95 11.29
N ASN A 67 -2.85 15.09 11.86
CA ASN A 67 -3.02 16.39 11.21
C ASN A 67 -2.15 16.50 9.94
N ILE A 68 -0.91 16.04 10.01
CA ILE A 68 0.00 16.00 8.84
C ILE A 68 -0.63 15.16 7.72
N VAL A 69 -1.07 13.94 8.04
CA VAL A 69 -1.70 13.02 7.08
C VAL A 69 -2.96 13.63 6.48
N LYS A 70 -3.83 14.24 7.29
CA LYS A 70 -5.04 14.92 6.81
C LYS A 70 -4.71 16.01 5.80
N GLU A 71 -3.69 16.83 6.08
CA GLU A 71 -3.24 17.88 5.17
C GLU A 71 -2.62 17.32 3.88
N LEU A 72 -1.81 16.26 3.97
CA LEU A 72 -1.15 15.66 2.80
C LEU A 72 -2.13 14.93 1.87
N LEU A 73 -3.15 14.27 2.43
CA LEU A 73 -4.14 13.52 1.65
C LEU A 73 -5.26 14.41 1.10
N GLN A 74 -5.48 15.61 1.67
CA GLN A 74 -6.55 16.53 1.28
C GLN A 74 -7.95 15.87 1.25
N THR A 75 -8.17 14.84 2.05
CA THR A 75 -9.44 14.12 2.11
C THR A 75 -10.27 14.61 3.30
N GLU A 76 -11.48 15.12 3.01
CA GLU A 76 -12.46 15.47 4.06
C GLU A 76 -13.07 14.21 4.67
N ASP A 77 -13.37 13.20 3.84
CA ASP A 77 -13.98 11.91 4.22
C ASP A 77 -12.96 10.82 4.52
N SER A 78 -11.83 11.22 5.09
CA SER A 78 -10.79 10.26 5.41
C SER A 78 -11.32 9.25 6.45
N PRO A 79 -11.13 7.93 6.26
CA PRO A 79 -11.60 6.90 7.19
C PRO A 79 -10.94 6.98 8.59
N PHE A 80 -10.12 8.01 8.83
CA PHE A 80 -9.45 8.39 10.09
C PHE A 80 -10.36 8.88 11.21
N THR A 81 -11.68 8.80 11.09
CA THR A 81 -12.60 9.35 12.10
C THR A 81 -12.76 8.48 13.35
N GLY A 82 -12.16 7.29 13.42
CA GLY A 82 -12.23 6.40 14.59
C GLY A 82 -10.92 6.10 15.33
N THR A 83 -10.98 5.14 16.26
CA THR A 83 -9.93 4.81 17.23
C THR A 83 -8.66 4.26 16.57
N LYS A 84 -7.51 4.84 16.97
CA LYS A 84 -6.11 4.48 16.67
C LYS A 84 -5.91 3.56 15.44
N PRO A 85 -5.98 4.10 14.20
CA PRO A 85 -5.57 3.35 13.03
C PRO A 85 -4.10 2.94 13.20
N LEU A 86 -3.77 1.70 12.85
CA LEU A 86 -2.38 1.31 12.72
C LEU A 86 -1.83 2.09 11.52
N LEU A 87 -0.87 2.94 11.81
CA LEU A 87 -0.19 3.76 10.84
C LEU A 87 1.23 3.23 10.74
N CYS A 88 1.71 2.99 9.53
CA CYS A 88 3.10 2.64 9.31
C CYS A 88 3.60 3.54 8.19
N ILE A 89 4.76 4.16 8.39
CA ILE A 89 5.36 5.06 7.41
C ILE A 89 6.71 4.51 7.05
N TRP A 90 6.94 4.40 5.76
CA TRP A 90 8.20 3.86 5.28
C TRP A 90 8.71 4.52 4.04
N LYS A 91 10.01 4.32 3.84
CA LYS A 91 10.74 4.74 2.66
C LYS A 91 11.11 3.50 1.86
N SER A 92 10.81 3.53 0.56
CA SER A 92 11.23 2.50 -0.40
C SER A 92 12.11 3.15 -1.47
N GLU A 93 13.20 2.47 -1.82
CA GLU A 93 14.13 2.87 -2.87
C GLU A 93 13.96 1.94 -4.06
N CYS A 94 13.01 2.24 -4.95
CA CYS A 94 12.77 1.43 -6.14
C CYS A 94 13.53 2.01 -7.33
N LYS A 95 14.56 1.28 -7.81
CA LYS A 95 15.25 1.44 -9.11
C LYS A 95 15.77 2.84 -9.49
N THR A 96 15.70 3.86 -8.60
CA THR A 96 16.22 5.26 -8.68
C THR A 96 15.30 6.28 -8.01
N LYS A 97 14.06 5.90 -7.67
CA LYS A 97 13.07 6.85 -7.15
C LYS A 97 12.76 6.56 -5.68
N GLU A 98 12.99 7.58 -4.85
CA GLU A 98 12.53 7.56 -3.46
C GLU A 98 10.99 7.61 -3.43
N ARG A 99 10.42 6.70 -2.64
CA ARG A 99 8.99 6.58 -2.39
C ARG A 99 8.74 6.55 -0.90
N PHE A 100 7.64 7.16 -0.49
CA PHE A 100 7.14 7.06 0.86
C PHE A 100 5.79 6.40 0.84
N LEU A 101 5.52 5.56 1.80
CA LEU A 101 4.35 4.72 1.80
C LEU A 101 3.73 4.82 3.19
N LEU A 102 2.43 5.02 3.20
CA LEU A 102 1.62 5.22 4.38
C LEU A 102 0.56 4.14 4.39
N LEU A 103 0.72 3.16 5.28
CA LEU A 103 -0.33 2.20 5.59
C LEU A 103 -1.26 2.78 6.61
N GLN A 104 -2.53 2.56 6.40
CA GLN A 104 -3.58 3.01 7.28
C GLN A 104 -4.65 1.96 7.33
N THR A 105 -5.19 1.73 8.51
CA THR A 105 -6.11 0.61 8.71
C THR A 105 -7.33 1.10 9.47
N SER A 106 -8.49 0.54 9.15
CA SER A 106 -9.68 0.71 9.96
C SER A 106 -9.85 -0.52 10.86
N GLY A 107 -10.30 -0.31 12.10
CA GLY A 107 -10.82 -1.43 12.90
C GLY A 107 -12.08 -2.03 12.25
N ILE A 108 -12.48 -3.23 12.70
CA ILE A 108 -13.74 -3.85 12.28
C ILE A 108 -14.88 -3.00 12.83
N TYR A 109 -15.54 -2.23 11.97
CA TYR A 109 -16.69 -1.40 12.39
C TYR A 109 -18.03 -2.14 12.29
N ALA A 110 -18.14 -3.17 11.45
CA ALA A 110 -19.37 -3.93 11.26
C ALA A 110 -19.08 -5.40 10.96
N ILE A 111 -19.86 -6.29 11.57
CA ILE A 111 -19.88 -7.73 11.25
C ILE A 111 -21.19 -8.00 10.51
N PRO A 112 -21.16 -8.62 9.30
CA PRO A 112 -19.99 -9.07 8.55
C PRO A 112 -19.25 -7.92 7.86
N GLY A 113 -17.92 -7.98 7.82
CA GLY A 113 -17.09 -6.98 7.15
C GLY A 113 -15.63 -7.40 7.05
N ASP A 114 -14.97 -6.92 6.01
CA ASP A 114 -13.51 -7.00 5.87
C ASP A 114 -12.86 -5.83 6.60
N ASN A 115 -11.61 -6.00 6.99
CA ASN A 115 -10.77 -4.90 7.41
C ASN A 115 -9.97 -4.38 6.21
N PRO A 116 -10.41 -3.27 5.58
CA PRO A 116 -9.64 -2.66 4.53
C PRO A 116 -8.38 -2.05 5.13
N VAL A 117 -7.31 -2.22 4.38
CA VAL A 117 -6.07 -1.50 4.54
C VAL A 117 -5.96 -0.52 3.40
N TYR A 118 -5.69 0.72 3.73
CA TYR A 118 -5.45 1.81 2.80
C TYR A 118 -3.95 2.02 2.71
N LEU A 119 -3.42 1.98 1.50
CA LEU A 119 -2.04 2.34 1.26
C LEU A 119 -1.97 3.56 0.36
N THR A 120 -1.34 4.62 0.88
CA THR A 120 -0.98 5.77 0.08
C THR A 120 0.50 5.77 -0.24
N THR A 121 0.84 5.87 -1.53
CA THR A 121 2.20 6.06 -2.02
C THR A 121 2.43 7.53 -2.34
N PHE A 122 3.51 8.11 -1.81
CA PHE A 122 4.00 9.45 -2.09
C PHE A 122 5.31 9.40 -2.86
N ASN A 123 5.53 10.40 -3.73
CA ASN A 123 6.84 10.64 -4.31
C ASN A 123 7.78 11.38 -3.32
N SER A 124 9.00 11.71 -3.77
CA SER A 124 10.00 12.41 -2.95
C SER A 124 9.63 13.87 -2.59
N SER A 125 8.66 14.48 -3.28
CA SER A 125 8.13 15.82 -2.97
C SER A 125 6.85 15.79 -2.12
N GLY A 126 6.37 14.60 -1.76
CA GLY A 126 5.16 14.41 -0.95
C GLY A 126 3.86 14.47 -1.72
N GLN A 127 3.89 14.41 -3.05
CA GLN A 127 2.67 14.27 -3.83
C GLN A 127 2.21 12.82 -3.81
N VAL A 128 0.91 12.61 -3.66
CA VAL A 128 0.29 11.29 -3.77
C VAL A 128 0.41 10.78 -5.20
N ILE A 129 1.02 9.61 -5.36
CA ILE A 129 1.10 8.87 -6.62
C ILE A 129 -0.11 7.95 -6.77
N LYS A 130 -0.41 7.20 -5.70
CA LYS A 130 -1.46 6.19 -5.67
C LYS A 130 -2.05 6.12 -4.27
N ASN A 131 -3.36 5.99 -4.19
CA ASN A 131 -4.07 5.61 -2.98
C ASN A 131 -4.93 4.40 -3.34
N GLU A 132 -4.72 3.28 -2.67
CA GLU A 132 -5.46 2.05 -2.91
C GLU A 132 -5.91 1.43 -1.59
N SER A 133 -7.09 0.81 -1.61
CA SER A 133 -7.60 0.04 -0.48
C SER A 133 -7.74 -1.41 -0.86
N PHE A 134 -7.41 -2.31 0.06
CA PHE A 134 -7.59 -3.74 -0.15
C PHE A 134 -7.94 -4.48 1.13
N PRO A 135 -8.70 -5.59 1.06
CA PRO A 135 -9.05 -6.36 2.24
C PRO A 135 -7.86 -7.17 2.76
N THR A 136 -7.77 -7.29 4.08
CA THR A 136 -6.84 -8.21 4.78
C THR A 136 -7.53 -9.50 5.23
N GLY A 137 -8.75 -9.73 4.76
CA GLY A 137 -9.50 -10.95 4.95
C GLY A 137 -10.78 -10.79 5.73
N TYR A 138 -11.63 -11.78 5.55
CA TYR A 138 -12.92 -11.83 6.20
C TYR A 138 -12.74 -11.99 7.70
N ARG A 139 -13.33 -11.07 8.48
CA ARG A 139 -13.32 -11.10 9.96
C ARG A 139 -11.93 -11.26 10.59
N ASN A 140 -10.90 -10.74 9.96
CA ASN A 140 -9.55 -10.78 10.50
C ASN A 140 -9.23 -9.49 11.22
N ASN A 141 -8.84 -9.55 12.48
CA ASN A 141 -8.33 -8.39 13.20
C ASN A 141 -6.90 -8.13 12.75
N LEU A 142 -6.60 -6.88 12.40
CA LEU A 142 -5.21 -6.50 12.21
C LEU A 142 -4.50 -6.47 13.56
N VAL A 143 -3.42 -7.22 13.68
CA VAL A 143 -2.60 -7.28 14.89
C VAL A 143 -1.43 -6.33 14.78
N ASP A 144 -0.75 -6.32 13.64
CA ASP A 144 0.48 -5.55 13.44
C ASP A 144 0.79 -5.36 11.95
N ALA A 145 1.62 -4.36 11.62
CA ALA A 145 2.18 -4.16 10.30
C ALA A 145 3.64 -3.68 10.41
N ASN A 146 4.56 -4.42 9.80
CA ASN A 146 6.00 -4.17 9.88
C ASN A 146 6.66 -4.25 8.50
N ILE A 147 7.88 -3.73 8.41
CA ILE A 147 8.73 -3.93 7.26
C ILE A 147 9.84 -4.90 7.60
N GLU A 148 9.94 -5.94 6.79
CA GLU A 148 11.07 -6.84 6.81
C GLU A 148 12.21 -6.18 6.02
N HIS A 149 13.23 -5.75 6.77
CA HIS A 149 14.46 -5.19 6.21
C HIS A 149 15.38 -6.28 5.65
N GLU A 150 15.32 -7.49 6.22
CA GLU A 150 16.03 -8.67 5.72
C GLU A 150 15.13 -9.41 4.73
N SER A 151 15.08 -8.89 3.51
CA SER A 151 14.28 -9.47 2.44
C SER A 151 15.09 -10.50 1.64
N PRO A 152 14.51 -11.66 1.31
CA PRO A 152 15.16 -12.63 0.42
C PRO A 152 15.28 -12.10 -1.03
N PHE A 153 14.74 -10.91 -1.31
CA PHE A 153 14.79 -10.19 -2.59
C PHE A 153 15.79 -9.02 -2.58
N GLY A 154 16.75 -9.03 -1.66
CA GLY A 154 17.78 -8.01 -1.55
C GLY A 154 17.26 -6.71 -0.90
N PRO A 155 17.53 -5.53 -1.47
CA PRO A 155 17.18 -4.26 -0.83
C PRO A 155 15.69 -3.91 -0.90
N THR A 156 14.86 -4.74 -1.53
CA THR A 156 13.44 -4.43 -1.70
C THR A 156 12.70 -4.70 -0.39
N PRO A 157 12.11 -3.67 0.25
CA PRO A 157 11.39 -3.85 1.50
C PRO A 157 10.13 -4.68 1.30
N ILE A 158 9.84 -5.54 2.27
CA ILE A 158 8.62 -6.35 2.29
C ILE A 158 7.74 -5.87 3.43
N LEU A 159 6.51 -5.49 3.12
CA LEU A 159 5.49 -5.18 4.11
C LEU A 159 4.90 -6.49 4.61
N ARG A 160 5.08 -6.79 5.89
CA ARG A 160 4.40 -7.88 6.60
C ARG A 160 3.22 -7.33 7.36
N ILE A 161 2.02 -7.78 7.02
CA ILE A 161 0.79 -7.52 7.74
C ILE A 161 0.43 -8.78 8.52
N ARG A 162 0.38 -8.66 9.84
CA ARG A 162 -0.04 -9.75 10.73
C ARG A 162 -1.49 -9.55 11.11
N THR A 163 -2.31 -10.56 10.85
CA THR A 163 -3.71 -10.60 11.26
C THR A 163 -3.98 -11.74 12.23
N GLY A 164 -5.03 -11.60 13.03
CA GLY A 164 -5.53 -12.60 13.95
C GLY A 164 -6.97 -12.96 13.56
N PRO A 165 -7.30 -14.25 13.43
CA PRO A 165 -8.64 -14.65 13.02
C PRO A 165 -9.67 -14.22 14.08
N GLY A 166 -10.74 -13.59 13.64
CA GLY A 166 -11.98 -13.48 14.41
C GLY A 166 -12.82 -14.76 14.29
N ILE A 167 -14.08 -14.70 14.74
CA ILE A 167 -15.02 -15.82 14.63
C ILE A 167 -15.30 -16.13 13.15
N HIS A 168 -14.87 -17.31 12.69
CA HIS A 168 -14.86 -17.72 11.26
C HIS A 168 -14.00 -16.81 10.36
N GLY A 169 -12.90 -16.27 10.90
CA GLY A 169 -11.96 -15.47 10.12
C GLY A 169 -11.12 -16.30 9.15
N THR A 170 -10.59 -15.63 8.12
CA THR A 170 -9.64 -16.23 7.18
C THR A 170 -8.37 -16.70 7.90
N PRO A 171 -7.83 -17.91 7.62
CA PRO A 171 -6.67 -18.45 8.33
C PRO A 171 -5.33 -17.71 8.04
N ALA A 172 -5.33 -16.68 7.18
CA ALA A 172 -4.14 -15.93 6.77
C ALA A 172 -3.57 -15.05 7.89
N ARG A 173 -2.68 -15.64 8.70
CA ARG A 173 -2.02 -14.97 9.83
C ARG A 173 -1.00 -13.95 9.36
N GLU A 174 -0.12 -14.32 8.44
CA GLU A 174 0.92 -13.42 7.92
C GLU A 174 0.69 -13.17 6.43
N GLN A 175 0.73 -11.90 6.02
CA GLN A 175 0.50 -11.47 4.66
C GLN A 175 1.68 -10.58 4.23
N TYR A 176 2.37 -10.99 3.17
CA TYR A 176 3.59 -10.33 2.73
C TYR A 176 3.35 -9.64 1.39
N TYR A 177 3.71 -8.37 1.34
CA TYR A 177 3.53 -7.52 0.18
C TYR A 177 4.84 -6.85 -0.21
N ALA A 178 5.01 -6.57 -1.50
CA ALA A 178 6.06 -5.67 -1.98
C ALA A 178 5.47 -4.52 -2.77
N VAL A 179 6.29 -3.47 -2.92
CA VAL A 179 6.00 -2.37 -3.84
C VAL A 179 6.84 -2.59 -5.09
N VAL A 180 6.17 -2.81 -6.23
CA VAL A 180 6.82 -2.87 -7.54
C VAL A 180 6.41 -1.64 -8.32
N GLU A 181 7.38 -0.78 -8.62
CA GLU A 181 7.15 0.50 -9.27
C GLU A 181 6.19 1.40 -8.47
N ASN A 182 4.89 1.41 -8.80
CA ASN A 182 3.85 2.13 -8.07
C ASN A 182 2.69 1.22 -7.65
N GLU A 183 2.91 -0.09 -7.62
CA GLU A 183 1.89 -1.09 -7.33
C GLU A 183 2.26 -1.91 -6.11
N ILE A 184 1.25 -2.26 -5.33
CA ILE A 184 1.38 -3.26 -4.29
C ILE A 184 1.04 -4.62 -4.86
N VAL A 185 1.87 -5.58 -4.50
CA VAL A 185 1.72 -6.95 -4.94
C VAL A 185 1.73 -7.87 -3.74
N LEU A 186 0.75 -8.76 -3.66
CA LEU A 186 0.74 -9.84 -2.69
C LEU A 186 1.79 -10.88 -3.11
N LEU A 187 2.73 -11.19 -2.21
CA LEU A 187 3.81 -12.14 -2.45
C LEU A 187 3.55 -13.50 -1.81
N ARG A 188 2.99 -13.49 -0.60
CA ARG A 188 2.86 -14.70 0.22
C ARG A 188 1.77 -14.51 1.27
N LEU A 189 1.05 -15.59 1.53
CA LEU A 189 0.13 -15.72 2.65
C LEU A 189 0.57 -16.94 3.46
N GLU A 190 0.56 -16.82 4.77
CA GLU A 190 0.86 -17.91 5.69
C GLU A 190 -0.27 -18.11 6.69
N ASP A 191 -0.50 -19.37 7.06
CA ASP A 191 -1.40 -19.75 8.14
C ASP A 191 -0.74 -19.61 9.53
N ASN A 192 -1.43 -20.10 10.57
CA ASN A 192 -0.89 -20.10 11.94
C ASN A 192 0.35 -20.97 12.15
N ASN A 193 0.64 -21.89 11.23
CA ASN A 193 1.80 -22.78 11.28
C ASN A 193 2.96 -22.25 10.40
N GLY A 194 2.82 -21.07 9.78
CA GLY A 194 3.78 -20.54 8.81
C GLY A 194 3.70 -21.22 7.44
N SER A 195 2.68 -22.05 7.21
CA SER A 195 2.50 -22.77 5.94
C SER A 195 1.83 -21.87 4.90
N ARG A 196 2.29 -21.94 3.65
CA ARG A 196 1.73 -21.16 2.55
C ARG A 196 0.28 -21.54 2.27
N ILE A 197 -0.60 -20.54 2.08
CA ILE A 197 -2.00 -20.74 1.68
C ILE A 197 -2.36 -19.99 0.39
N LYS A 198 -3.47 -20.39 -0.26
CA LYS A 198 -4.03 -19.74 -1.47
C LYS A 198 -4.73 -18.44 -1.15
N ASN A 199 -4.74 -17.53 -2.12
CA ASN A 199 -5.54 -16.32 -2.03
C ASN A 199 -6.93 -16.49 -2.64
N ARG A 200 -7.12 -17.43 -3.57
CA ARG A 200 -8.38 -17.67 -4.32
C ARG A 200 -9.67 -17.68 -3.50
N GLN A 201 -9.64 -18.17 -2.26
CA GLN A 201 -10.83 -18.31 -1.41
C GLN A 201 -11.14 -17.05 -0.57
N TYR A 202 -10.22 -16.11 -0.51
CA TYR A 202 -10.24 -15.05 0.51
C TYR A 202 -10.18 -13.63 -0.07
N SER A 203 -9.83 -13.51 -1.36
CA SER A 203 -9.74 -12.23 -2.07
C SER A 203 -8.87 -11.19 -1.33
N LEU A 204 -7.76 -11.63 -0.71
CA LEU A 204 -6.86 -10.77 0.06
C LEU A 204 -5.96 -9.95 -0.84
N GLY A 205 -5.54 -8.79 -0.34
CA GLY A 205 -4.59 -7.95 -1.06
C GLY A 205 -5.24 -7.15 -2.19
N PRO A 206 -4.43 -6.29 -2.85
CA PRO A 206 -4.93 -5.43 -3.92
C PRO A 206 -5.42 -6.25 -5.11
N GLU A 207 -6.37 -5.69 -5.84
CA GLU A 207 -6.82 -6.29 -7.10
C GLU A 207 -5.60 -6.51 -8.02
N PRO A 208 -5.45 -7.71 -8.60
CA PRO A 208 -4.39 -7.96 -9.56
C PRO A 208 -4.50 -6.97 -10.72
N THR A 209 -3.35 -6.44 -11.15
CA THR A 209 -3.29 -5.68 -12.40
C THR A 209 -3.92 -6.44 -13.55
N GLN A 210 -4.57 -5.69 -14.44
CA GLN A 210 -5.06 -6.19 -15.73
C GLN A 210 -3.88 -6.53 -16.64
N ARG A 211 -3.27 -7.69 -16.41
CA ARG A 211 -2.25 -8.30 -17.26
C ARG A 211 -2.90 -9.41 -18.07
N THR A 212 -2.45 -9.58 -19.31
CA THR A 212 -2.83 -10.74 -20.13
C THR A 212 -2.14 -12.00 -19.61
N GLU A 213 -2.68 -13.17 -19.95
CA GLU A 213 -2.03 -14.45 -19.65
C GLU A 213 -0.58 -14.49 -20.16
N THR A 214 -0.33 -14.03 -21.39
CA THR A 214 1.03 -13.96 -21.95
C THR A 214 1.96 -13.09 -21.10
N GLN A 215 1.48 -11.97 -20.55
CA GLN A 215 2.28 -11.12 -19.65
C GLN A 215 2.59 -11.86 -18.35
N TRP A 216 1.62 -12.55 -17.75
CA TRP A 216 1.86 -13.36 -16.56
C TRP A 216 2.88 -14.47 -16.78
N LEU A 217 2.76 -15.20 -17.89
CA LEU A 217 3.71 -16.25 -18.26
C LEU A 217 5.11 -15.70 -18.54
N SER A 218 5.21 -14.52 -19.14
CA SER A 218 6.51 -13.85 -19.33
C SER A 218 7.17 -13.46 -18.01
N GLY A 219 6.38 -13.09 -17.00
CA GLY A 219 6.87 -12.73 -15.66
C GLY A 219 7.54 -13.89 -14.90
N LEU A 220 7.25 -15.15 -15.25
CA LEU A 220 7.97 -16.32 -14.70
C LEU A 220 9.46 -16.34 -15.05
N ARG A 221 9.87 -15.55 -16.06
CA ARG A 221 11.25 -15.43 -16.54
C ARG A 221 11.85 -14.05 -16.23
N ASP A 222 11.16 -13.21 -15.47
CA ASP A 222 11.63 -11.87 -15.15
C ASP A 222 12.87 -11.95 -14.23
N PRO A 223 13.91 -11.12 -14.46
CA PRO A 223 15.06 -11.07 -13.56
C PRO A 223 14.72 -10.55 -12.15
N ASN A 224 13.59 -9.86 -11.98
CA ASN A 224 13.10 -9.41 -10.69
C ASN A 224 12.36 -10.55 -9.97
N PRO A 225 12.88 -11.08 -8.85
CA PRO A 225 12.26 -12.22 -8.15
C PRO A 225 10.85 -11.92 -7.63
N ILE A 226 10.51 -10.65 -7.41
CA ILE A 226 9.16 -10.25 -7.01
C ILE A 226 8.16 -10.44 -8.18
N GLU A 227 8.56 -10.14 -9.41
CA GLU A 227 7.70 -10.37 -10.58
C GLU A 227 7.48 -11.86 -10.81
N VAL A 228 8.51 -12.68 -10.60
CA VAL A 228 8.38 -14.16 -10.63
C VAL A 228 7.35 -14.63 -9.60
N LEU A 229 7.44 -14.16 -8.34
CA LEU A 229 6.47 -14.53 -7.31
C LEU A 229 5.05 -14.06 -7.61
N ARG A 230 4.91 -12.83 -8.12
CA ARG A 230 3.62 -12.27 -8.53
C ARG A 230 2.97 -13.15 -9.60
N SER A 231 3.74 -13.58 -10.60
CA SER A 231 3.27 -14.51 -11.64
C SER A 231 2.96 -15.90 -11.10
N LEU A 232 3.75 -16.44 -10.18
CA LEU A 232 3.47 -17.73 -9.53
C LEU A 232 2.19 -17.69 -8.68
N ASN A 233 1.92 -16.58 -7.99
CA ASN A 233 0.67 -16.38 -7.25
C ASN A 233 -0.54 -16.36 -8.18
N TRP A 234 -0.48 -15.59 -9.25
CA TRP A 234 -1.53 -15.59 -10.27
C TRP A 234 -1.78 -16.99 -10.83
N LEU A 235 -0.72 -17.74 -11.12
CA LEU A 235 -0.81 -19.10 -11.66
C LEU A 235 -1.41 -20.09 -10.65
N ALA A 236 -1.13 -19.92 -9.36
CA ALA A 236 -1.69 -20.76 -8.29
C ALA A 236 -3.20 -20.50 -8.04
N ASP A 237 -3.67 -19.29 -8.36
CA ASP A 237 -5.07 -18.88 -8.19
C ASP A 237 -5.91 -19.06 -9.47
N ALA A 238 -5.28 -19.25 -10.64
CA ALA A 238 -5.98 -19.41 -11.91
C ALA A 238 -6.92 -20.64 -11.92
N ASP A 239 -8.09 -20.47 -12.55
CA ASP A 239 -9.08 -21.56 -12.72
C ASP A 239 -8.60 -22.63 -13.70
N SER A 240 -7.65 -22.29 -14.59
CA SER A 240 -7.15 -23.19 -15.62
C SER A 240 -5.84 -23.84 -15.17
N PRO A 241 -5.70 -25.17 -15.31
CA PRO A 241 -4.45 -25.84 -15.05
C PRO A 241 -3.34 -25.38 -15.99
N VAL A 242 -2.11 -25.48 -15.50
CA VAL A 242 -0.88 -25.17 -16.24
C VAL A 242 -0.63 -26.27 -17.27
N ASP A 243 -1.39 -26.29 -18.35
CA ASP A 243 -1.38 -27.41 -19.29
C ASP A 243 -0.30 -27.29 -20.37
N SER A 244 0.26 -26.09 -20.54
CA SER A 244 1.36 -25.89 -21.48
C SER A 244 2.62 -26.58 -20.94
N ALA A 245 3.16 -27.53 -21.73
CA ALA A 245 4.37 -28.26 -21.37
C ALA A 245 5.56 -27.31 -21.12
N GLU A 246 5.59 -26.17 -21.81
CA GLU A 246 6.57 -25.11 -21.60
C GLU A 246 6.42 -24.48 -20.21
N THR A 247 5.22 -24.08 -19.82
CA THR A 247 4.98 -23.46 -18.51
C THR A 247 5.29 -24.44 -17.38
N VAL A 248 4.90 -25.72 -17.51
CA VAL A 248 5.24 -26.76 -16.54
C VAL A 248 6.77 -26.91 -16.40
N ALA A 249 7.51 -26.88 -17.51
CA ALA A 249 8.97 -26.97 -17.48
C ALA A 249 9.60 -25.77 -16.74
N ILE A 250 9.12 -24.54 -16.98
CA ILE A 250 9.59 -23.33 -16.28
C ILE A 250 9.30 -23.45 -14.78
N VAL A 251 8.07 -23.79 -14.39
CA VAL A 251 7.70 -23.89 -12.97
C VAL A 251 8.51 -25.00 -12.29
N LYS A 252 8.77 -26.12 -12.96
CA LYS A 252 9.66 -27.18 -12.45
C LYS A 252 11.11 -26.74 -12.30
N GLN A 253 11.59 -25.81 -13.14
CA GLN A 253 12.90 -25.20 -12.93
C GLN A 253 12.88 -24.25 -11.72
N LEU A 254 11.82 -23.45 -11.57
CA LEU A 254 11.67 -22.51 -10.45
C LEU A 254 11.52 -23.23 -9.09
N SER A 255 11.04 -24.47 -9.06
CA SER A 255 10.91 -25.26 -7.82
C SER A 255 12.24 -25.64 -7.16
N THR A 256 13.36 -25.45 -7.85
CA THR A 256 14.73 -25.64 -7.35
C THR A 256 15.50 -24.31 -7.25
N HIS A 257 14.80 -23.18 -7.37
CA HIS A 257 15.41 -21.85 -7.29
C HIS A 257 16.05 -21.61 -5.90
N PRO A 258 17.21 -20.93 -5.81
CA PRO A 258 17.90 -20.72 -4.53
C PRO A 258 17.13 -19.84 -3.54
N ASN A 259 16.22 -18.99 -4.03
CA ASN A 259 15.27 -18.27 -3.19
C ASN A 259 14.12 -19.20 -2.76
N ALA A 260 14.03 -19.49 -1.47
CA ALA A 260 13.05 -20.42 -0.90
C ALA A 260 11.60 -20.02 -1.20
N TRP A 261 11.25 -18.73 -1.22
CA TRP A 261 9.87 -18.31 -1.50
C TRP A 261 9.46 -18.63 -2.94
N ILE A 262 10.38 -18.46 -3.90
CA ILE A 262 10.14 -18.83 -5.31
C ILE A 262 10.02 -20.34 -5.43
N ALA A 263 10.94 -21.09 -4.84
CA ALA A 263 10.93 -22.55 -4.88
C ALA A 263 9.63 -23.12 -4.30
N GLU A 264 9.23 -22.66 -3.11
CA GLU A 264 7.97 -23.06 -2.47
C GLU A 264 6.75 -22.66 -3.29
N ALA A 265 6.69 -21.44 -3.83
CA ALA A 265 5.57 -21.01 -4.68
C ALA A 265 5.45 -21.86 -5.94
N ALA A 266 6.57 -22.21 -6.57
CA ALA A 266 6.59 -23.08 -7.74
C ALA A 266 6.19 -24.52 -7.41
N GLN A 267 6.68 -25.07 -6.29
CA GLN A 267 6.22 -26.37 -5.79
C GLN A 267 4.72 -26.36 -5.50
N TYR A 268 4.21 -25.26 -4.96
CA TYR A 268 2.80 -25.08 -4.67
C TYR A 268 1.93 -25.08 -5.93
N VAL A 269 2.39 -24.46 -7.02
CA VAL A 269 1.73 -24.54 -8.34
C VAL A 269 1.73 -25.96 -8.90
N LEU A 270 2.83 -26.72 -8.72
CA LEU A 270 2.96 -28.10 -9.23
C LEU A 270 2.22 -29.14 -8.39
N SER A 271 1.92 -28.82 -7.13
CA SER A 271 1.32 -29.79 -6.20
C SER A 271 -0.10 -30.11 -6.64
N PRO A 272 -0.48 -31.40 -6.76
CA PRO A 272 -1.83 -31.78 -7.10
C PRO A 272 -2.78 -31.12 -6.10
N HIS A 273 -3.75 -30.36 -6.62
CA HIS A 273 -4.69 -29.67 -5.77
C HIS A 273 -5.63 -30.69 -5.15
N PRO A 274 -5.65 -30.88 -3.82
CA PRO A 274 -6.78 -31.54 -3.20
C PRO A 274 -8.01 -30.74 -3.61
N ASP A 275 -9.04 -31.45 -4.09
CA ASP A 275 -10.28 -30.83 -4.51
C ASP A 275 -10.96 -30.26 -3.24
N HIS A 276 -10.68 -28.98 -2.93
CA HIS A 276 -11.04 -28.27 -1.68
C HIS A 276 -12.53 -28.31 -1.32
N ARG A 277 -13.37 -28.83 -2.24
CA ARG A 277 -14.75 -29.19 -1.92
C ARG A 277 -14.83 -30.17 -0.75
N SER A 278 -13.88 -31.11 -0.58
CA SER A 278 -13.89 -32.04 0.56
C SER A 278 -13.74 -31.33 1.91
N ASP A 279 -12.85 -30.33 1.99
CA ASP A 279 -12.40 -29.76 3.25
C ASP A 279 -13.44 -28.79 3.84
N LEU A 280 -14.18 -28.07 2.97
CA LEU A 280 -15.32 -27.25 3.39
C LEU A 280 -16.42 -28.11 4.05
N PHE A 281 -16.72 -29.29 3.48
CA PHE A 281 -17.71 -30.20 4.07
C PHE A 281 -17.20 -30.86 5.36
N GLN A 282 -15.89 -30.96 5.56
CA GLN A 282 -15.30 -31.52 6.76
C GLN A 282 -15.35 -30.53 7.92
N LEU A 283 -15.02 -29.25 7.68
CA LEU A 283 -15.19 -28.15 8.65
C LEU A 283 -16.66 -27.99 9.09
N LEU A 284 -17.61 -28.09 8.15
CA LEU A 284 -19.04 -28.04 8.47
C LEU A 284 -19.54 -29.28 9.24
N ARG A 285 -18.88 -30.43 9.11
CA ARG A 285 -19.22 -31.64 9.88
C ARG A 285 -18.65 -31.60 11.29
N ASP A 286 -17.43 -31.14 11.46
CA ASP A 286 -16.77 -31.13 12.77
C ASP A 286 -17.45 -30.14 13.75
N ASP A 287 -17.97 -29.00 13.25
CA ASP A 287 -18.76 -28.06 14.06
C ASP A 287 -20.10 -28.64 14.55
N THR A 288 -20.66 -29.66 13.89
CA THR A 288 -21.90 -30.32 14.33
C THR A 288 -21.68 -31.38 15.41
N SER A 289 -20.43 -31.79 15.67
CA SER A 289 -20.11 -32.89 16.57
C SER A 289 -19.89 -32.49 18.04
N HIS A 290 -19.97 -31.19 18.35
CA HIS A 290 -19.81 -30.63 19.70
C HIS A 290 -21.08 -29.96 20.25
N ALA A 291 -22.23 -30.22 19.65
CA ALA A 291 -23.52 -29.64 20.03
C ALA A 291 -24.42 -30.54 20.91
N ASP A 292 -23.87 -31.60 21.52
CA ASP A 292 -24.58 -32.49 22.46
C ASP A 292 -24.13 -32.29 23.93
#